data_AF-A0A661TKV8-F1
#
_entry.id   AF-A0A661TKV8-F1
#
_cell.length_a   1.000
_cell.length_b   1.000
_cell.length_c   1.000
_cell.angle_alpha   90.00
_cell.angle_beta   90.00
_cell.angle_gamma   90.00
#
_symmetry.space_group_name_H-M   'P 1'
#
loop_
_entity.id
_entity.type
_entity.pdbx_description
1 polymer ?
#
loop_
_entity_poly.entity_id
_entity_poly.type
_entity_poly.pdbx_seq_one_letter_code
_entity_poly.pdbx_strand_id
1 'polypeptide(L)' 'MNSKSLPVNILMILDGWGINDSTQGNAFALADTPFLDSLLKNFPSCKLLCSGNAVGLPDGTMGNSEVGHMNIGA' A
#
# COMPACT_ATOMS: atom_id res chain seq x y z
N MET A 1 23.01 -6.05 -32.47
CA MET A 1 21.97 -5.20 -31.87
C MET A 1 21.24 -6.05 -30.83
N ASN A 2 21.59 -5.92 -29.55
CA ASN A 2 20.87 -6.58 -28.47
C ASN A 2 20.06 -5.50 -27.74
N SER A 3 18.80 -5.30 -28.11
CA SER A 3 17.89 -4.51 -27.28
C SER A 3 17.47 -5.40 -26.10
N LYS A 4 18.17 -5.24 -24.97
CA LYS A 4 17.69 -5.80 -23.71
C LYS A 4 16.40 -5.06 -23.36
N SER A 5 15.26 -5.73 -23.46
CA SER A 5 13.97 -5.20 -22.96
C SER A 5 14.17 -4.79 -21.51
N LEU A 6 13.87 -3.53 -21.19
CA LEU A 6 13.82 -3.10 -19.80
C LEU A 6 12.72 -3.89 -19.07
N PRO A 7 12.93 -4.22 -17.78
CA PRO A 7 11.87 -4.82 -16.99
C PRO A 7 10.67 -3.86 -16.94
N VAL A 8 9.48 -4.41 -17.18
CA VAL A 8 8.23 -3.67 -16.98
C VAL A 8 7.92 -3.68 -15.49
N ASN A 9 7.95 -2.50 -14.88
CA ASN A 9 7.53 -2.33 -13.49
C ASN A 9 6.05 -1.90 -13.46
N ILE A 10 5.29 -2.48 -12.54
CA ILE A 10 3.88 -2.12 -12.30
C ILE A 10 3.77 -1.66 -10.86
N LEU A 11 3.19 -0.47 -10.67
CA LEU A 11 2.74 0.01 -9.37
C LEU A 11 1.22 -0.23 -9.28
N MET A 12 0.79 -1.02 -8.31
CA MET A 12 -0.61 -1.29 -8.01
C MET A 12 -0.99 -0.64 -6.67
N ILE A 13 -2.01 0.21 -6.67
CA ILE A 13 -2.51 0.89 -5.47
C ILE A 13 -3.88 0.28 -5.12
N LEU A 14 -3.96 -0.36 -3.96
CA LEU A 14 -5.24 -0.80 -3.39
C LEU A 14 -5.74 0.30 -2.46
N ASP A 15 -6.56 1.21 -3.00
CA ASP A 15 -7.03 2.38 -2.26
C ASP A 15 -7.85 1.97 -1.02
N GLY A 16 -7.55 2.60 0.12
CA GLY A 16 -8.16 2.27 1.41
C GLY A 16 -7.66 0.97 2.07
N TRP A 17 -6.62 0.30 1.56
CA TRP A 17 -6.04 -0.89 2.21
C TRP A 17 -5.00 -0.51 3.27
N GLY A 18 -5.34 -0.69 4.55
CA GLY A 18 -4.47 -0.46 5.70
C GLY A 18 -4.16 -1.72 6.52
N ILE A 19 -3.16 -1.63 7.39
CA ILE A 19 -2.74 -2.73 8.28
C ILE A 19 -3.32 -2.47 9.68
N ASN A 20 -4.15 -3.39 10.15
CA ASN A 20 -4.76 -3.36 11.48
C ASN A 20 -4.80 -4.79 12.04
N ASP A 21 -4.31 -4.98 13.25
CA ASP A 21 -4.25 -6.30 13.92
C ASP A 21 -5.63 -6.77 14.44
N SER A 22 -6.60 -5.85 14.56
CA SER A 22 -7.97 -6.20 14.95
C SER A 22 -8.74 -6.83 13.80
N THR A 23 -9.49 -7.90 14.09
CA THR A 23 -10.43 -8.53 13.15
C THR A 23 -11.84 -7.93 13.25
N GLN A 24 -12.17 -7.23 14.33
CA GLN A 24 -13.50 -6.65 14.53
C GLN A 24 -13.74 -5.50 13.56
N GLY A 25 -14.73 -5.65 12.68
CA GLY A 25 -15.06 -4.65 11.66
C GLY A 25 -13.99 -4.47 10.58
N ASN A 26 -12.99 -5.36 10.52
CA ASN A 26 -11.90 -5.30 9.55
C ASN A 26 -12.25 -6.16 8.32
N ALA A 27 -12.76 -5.51 7.28
CA ALA A 27 -13.16 -6.20 6.05
C ALA A 27 -12.00 -6.96 5.40
N PHE A 28 -10.78 -6.45 5.48
CA PHE A 28 -9.62 -7.13 4.90
C PHE A 28 -9.26 -8.41 5.66
N ALA A 29 -9.20 -8.34 7.00
CA ALA A 29 -8.90 -9.51 7.83
C ALA A 29 -9.98 -10.61 7.76
N LEU A 30 -11.20 -10.25 7.35
CA LEU A 30 -12.34 -11.17 7.19
C LEU A 30 -12.52 -11.67 5.76
N ALA A 31 -11.83 -11.09 4.78
CA ALA A 31 -11.93 -11.47 3.38
C ALA A 31 -11.04 -12.69 3.06
N ASP A 32 -11.45 -13.48 2.07
CA ASP A 32 -10.61 -14.52 1.49
C ASP A 32 -9.72 -13.90 0.39
N THR A 33 -8.46 -13.60 0.72
CA THR A 33 -7.52 -12.89 -0.16
C THR A 33 -6.27 -13.73 -0.52
N PRO A 34 -6.42 -14.97 -1.02
CA PRO A 34 -5.32 -15.93 -1.11
C PRO A 34 -4.17 -15.46 -1.98
N PHE A 35 -4.46 -14.67 -3.03
CA PHE A 35 -3.43 -14.08 -3.87
C PHE A 35 -2.62 -13.01 -3.13
N LEU A 36 -3.27 -12.03 -2.49
CA LEU A 36 -2.59 -10.98 -1.72
C LEU A 36 -1.82 -11.56 -0.53
N ASP A 37 -2.39 -12.55 0.15
CA ASP A 37 -1.74 -13.27 1.25
C ASP A 37 -0.47 -13.97 0.78
N SER A 38 -0.51 -14.58 -0.42
CA SER A 38 0.65 -15.21 -1.03
C SER A 38 1.76 -14.20 -1.36
N LEU A 39 1.40 -12.96 -1.75
CA LEU A 39 2.38 -11.92 -2.03
C LEU A 39 3.13 -11.52 -0.76
N LEU A 40 2.39 -11.27 0.33
CA LEU A 40 2.98 -10.88 1.62
C LEU A 40 3.82 -12.01 2.25
N LYS A 41 3.45 -13.28 2.00
CA LYS A 41 4.18 -14.45 2.53
C LYS A 41 5.46 -14.77 1.75
N ASN A 42 5.42 -14.67 0.42
CA ASN A 42 6.47 -15.22 -0.44
C ASN A 42 7.47 -14.18 -0.97
N PHE A 43 7.16 -12.88 -0.87
CA PHE A 43 8.02 -11.81 -1.35
C PHE A 43 8.35 -10.80 -0.24
N PRO A 44 9.48 -10.06 -0.35
CA PRO A 44 9.80 -9.01 0.60
C PRO A 44 8.70 -7.96 0.69
N SER A 45 8.32 -7.61 1.91
CA SER A 45 7.31 -6.60 2.19
C SER A 45 7.78 -5.65 3.30
N CYS A 46 7.22 -4.45 3.32
CA CYS A 46 7.43 -3.47 4.39
C CYS A 46 6.13 -2.72 4.69
N LYS A 47 6.14 -1.93 5.76
CA LYS A 47 5.01 -1.06 6.16
C LYS A 47 5.43 0.40 6.01
N LEU A 48 4.51 1.25 5.59
CA LEU A 48 4.73 2.69 5.44
C LEU A 48 3.74 3.46 6.32
N LEU A 49 4.15 4.64 6.76
CA LEU A 49 3.25 5.62 7.38
C LEU A 49 2.59 6.45 6.27
N CYS A 50 1.26 6.48 6.24
CA CYS A 50 0.49 7.09 5.16
C CYS A 50 -0.43 8.24 5.66
N SER A 51 -0.14 8.80 6.84
CA SER A 51 -0.97 9.80 7.50
C SER A 51 -0.14 10.75 8.38
N GLY A 52 -0.74 11.85 8.81
CA GLY A 52 -0.09 12.86 9.65
C GLY A 52 1.20 13.40 9.04
N ASN A 53 2.17 13.72 9.89
CA ASN A 53 3.41 14.40 9.49
C ASN A 53 4.21 13.62 8.44
N ALA A 54 4.07 12.29 8.38
CA ALA A 54 4.78 11.44 7.43
C ALA A 54 4.42 11.71 5.96
N VAL A 55 3.25 12.29 5.71
CA VAL A 55 2.76 12.64 4.36
C VAL A 55 2.49 14.15 4.22
N GLY A 56 3.03 14.96 5.14
CA GLY A 56 2.88 16.41 5.13
C GLY A 56 1.55 16.93 5.70
N LEU A 57 0.79 16.10 6.42
CA LEU A 57 -0.43 16.52 7.12
C LEU A 57 -0.15 16.82 8.60
N PRO A 58 -1.00 17.61 9.29
CA PRO A 58 -0.88 17.79 10.74
C PRO A 58 -0.98 16.45 11.49
N ASP A 59 -0.30 16.34 12.63
CA ASP A 59 -0.32 15.13 13.44
C ASP A 59 -1.76 14.68 13.81
N GLY A 60 -1.98 13.37 13.83
CA GLY A 60 -3.30 12.76 14.02
C GLY A 60 -4.27 12.88 12.84
N THR A 61 -3.92 13.60 11.78
CA THR A 61 -4.77 13.71 10.58
C THR A 61 -4.68 12.43 9.75
N MET A 62 -5.84 11.82 9.47
CA MET A 62 -5.94 10.66 8.58
C MET A 62 -5.45 11.01 7.16
N GLY A 63 -4.78 10.05 6.51
CA GLY A 63 -4.44 10.16 5.10
C GLY A 63 -5.67 10.11 4.19
N ASN A 64 -5.48 10.48 2.93
CA ASN A 64 -6.52 10.41 1.90
C ASN A 64 -5.90 10.13 0.53
N SER A 65 -6.75 9.83 -0.46
CA SER A 65 -6.30 9.47 -1.80
C SER A 65 -5.48 10.58 -2.46
N GLU A 66 -5.86 11.85 -2.31
CA GLU A 66 -5.15 12.97 -2.96
C GLU A 66 -3.72 13.13 -2.43
N VAL A 67 -3.58 13.26 -1.11
CA VAL A 67 -2.27 13.37 -0.44
C VAL A 67 -1.42 12.12 -0.66
N GLY A 68 -2.04 10.93 -0.63
CA GLY A 68 -1.35 9.67 -0.87
C GLY A 68 -0.77 9.57 -2.27
N HIS A 69 -1.57 9.84 -3.31
CA HIS A 69 -1.11 9.77 -4.70
C HIS A 69 -0.06 10.84 -4.99
N MET A 70 -0.17 12.04 -4.41
CA MET A 70 0.86 13.07 -4.53
C MET A 70 2.19 12.64 -3.91
N ASN A 71 2.18 12.06 -2.70
CA ASN A 71 3.42 11.59 -2.06
C ASN A 71 4.06 10.39 -2.79
N ILE A 72 3.26 9.52 -3.41
CA ILE A 72 3.76 8.37 -4.18
C ILE A 72 4.36 8.80 -5.53
N GLY A 73 3.77 9.82 -6.16
CA GLY A 73 4.15 10.27 -7.50
C GLY A 73 5.20 11.39 -7.56
N ALA A 74 5.48 12.05 -6.43
CA ALA A 74 6.50 13.08 -6.30
C ALA A 74 7.93 12.48 -6.26
#